data_AF-A0A965UN57-F1
#
_entry.id   AF-A0A965UN57-F1
#
_cell.length_a   1.000
_cell.length_b   1.000
_cell.length_c   1.000
_cell.angle_alpha   90.00
_cell.angle_beta   90.00
_cell.angle_gamma   90.00
#
_symmetry.space_group_name_H-M   'P 1'
#
loop_
_entity.id
_entity.type
_entity.pdbx_description
1 polymer ?
#
loop_
_entity_poly.entity_id
_entity_poly.type
_entity_poly.pdbx_seq_one_letter_code
_entity_poly.pdbx_strand_id
1 'polypeptide(L)'
;MLGFLMNRWVLGGLAGLVMLGFVYWKGVNHGKEVVQQKWDAYKVVQEREVQLLKDQARKTEQSMQKEINRIQKEKVNANQIATTRYNALINSLRNRPETRQDPVSNDSGSGVGCTGAGLARGDAEFLAGYAADAARLQAAYDSCRDAYEIIKKQANGE
;
A
#
# COMPACT_ATOMS: atom_id res chain seq x y z
N MET A 1 40.11 76.21 -0.66
CA MET A 1 38.90 77.05 -0.81
C MET A 1 38.30 76.76 -2.18
N LEU A 2 37.77 75.55 -2.39
CA LEU A 2 36.33 75.31 -2.39
C LEU A 2 35.59 76.41 -3.15
N GLY A 3 35.50 76.22 -4.47
CA GLY A 3 34.66 76.98 -5.37
C GLY A 3 33.20 76.85 -4.97
N PHE A 4 32.80 77.69 -4.02
CA PHE A 4 31.46 77.76 -3.42
C PHE A 4 30.45 78.51 -4.31
N LEU A 5 30.72 78.61 -5.62
CA LEU A 5 29.85 79.26 -6.60
C LEU A 5 29.60 78.32 -7.77
N MET A 6 29.08 77.13 -7.45
CA MET A 6 28.46 76.26 -8.43
C MET A 6 27.13 76.90 -8.86
N ASN A 7 27.04 77.25 -10.13
CA ASN A 7 25.95 77.94 -10.81
C ASN A 7 24.55 77.45 -10.36
N ARG A 8 23.62 78.36 -10.03
CA ARG A 8 22.23 78.05 -9.57
C ARG A 8 21.50 77.06 -10.49
N TRP A 9 21.81 77.11 -11.79
CA TRP A 9 21.29 76.19 -12.80
C TRP A 9 21.83 74.77 -12.67
N VAL A 10 23.10 74.59 -12.29
CA VAL A 10 23.73 73.28 -12.05
C VAL A 10 23.19 72.64 -10.77
N LEU A 11 23.03 73.44 -9.70
CA LEU A 11 22.40 72.96 -8.46
C LEU A 11 20.93 72.58 -8.66
N GLY A 12 20.18 73.37 -9.45
CA GLY A 12 18.79 73.05 -9.80
C GLY A 12 18.66 71.77 -10.62
N GLY A 13 19.55 71.56 -11.61
CA GLY A 13 19.59 70.33 -12.40
C GLY A 13 19.92 69.09 -11.57
N LEU A 14 20.90 69.18 -10.66
CA LEU A 14 21.25 68.10 -9.73
C LEU A 14 20.08 67.75 -8.78
N ALA A 15 19.40 68.76 -8.23
CA ALA A 15 18.23 68.54 -7.39
C ALA A 15 17.08 67.85 -8.15
N GLY A 16 16.87 68.20 -9.42
CA GLY A 16 15.91 67.53 -10.30
C GLY A 16 16.23 66.05 -10.52
N LEU A 17 17.49 65.71 -10.78
CA LEU A 17 17.94 64.32 -10.95
C LEU A 17 17.77 63.49 -9.68
N VAL A 18 18.08 64.06 -8.50
CA VAL A 18 17.88 63.38 -7.22
C VAL A 18 16.40 63.10 -6.96
N MET A 19 15.51 64.04 -7.28
CA MET A 19 14.06 63.83 -7.19
C MET A 19 13.56 62.72 -8.12
N LEU A 20 14.02 62.69 -9.38
CA LEU A 20 13.64 61.65 -10.33
C LEU A 20 14.13 60.26 -9.87
N GLY A 21 15.35 60.18 -9.35
CA GLY A 21 15.90 58.94 -8.77
C GLY A 21 15.09 58.45 -7.57
N PHE A 22 14.67 59.36 -6.68
CA PHE A 22 13.85 59.01 -5.52
C PHE A 22 12.44 58.52 -5.91
N VAL A 23 11.79 59.19 -6.87
CA VAL A 23 10.47 58.78 -7.39
C VAL A 23 10.55 57.42 -8.07
N TYR A 24 11.58 57.18 -8.90
CA TYR A 24 11.79 55.89 -9.54
C TYR A 24 12.04 54.77 -8.52
N TRP A 25 12.91 55.00 -7.52
CA TRP A 25 13.20 54.02 -6.49
C TRP A 25 11.97 53.65 -5.66
N LYS A 26 11.18 54.64 -5.24
CA LYS A 26 9.91 54.42 -4.52
C LYS A 26 8.90 53.65 -5.37
N GLY A 27 8.77 53.99 -6.65
CA GLY A 27 7.86 53.31 -7.57
C GLY A 27 8.25 51.85 -7.82
N VAL A 28 9.53 51.56 -8.03
CA VAL A 28 10.04 50.20 -8.23
C VAL A 28 9.86 49.36 -6.96
N ASN A 29 10.16 49.91 -5.78
CA ASN A 29 9.98 49.17 -4.52
C ASN A 29 8.51 48.84 -4.27
N HIS A 30 7.60 49.79 -4.47
CA HIS A 30 6.18 49.55 -4.28
C HIS A 30 5.60 48.57 -5.31
N GLY A 31 6.06 48.65 -6.57
CA GLY A 31 5.70 47.70 -7.61
C GLY A 31 6.15 46.27 -7.28
N LYS A 32 7.39 46.11 -6.78
CA LYS A 32 7.91 44.81 -6.33
C LYS A 32 7.09 44.23 -5.18
N GLU A 33 6.75 45.03 -4.16
CA GLU A 33 5.93 44.60 -3.03
C GLU A 33 4.54 44.12 -3.48
N VAL A 34 3.87 44.87 -4.36
CA VAL A 34 2.54 44.49 -4.87
C VAL A 34 2.60 43.20 -5.69
N VAL A 35 3.63 43.02 -6.52
CA VAL A 35 3.83 41.78 -7.29
C VAL A 35 4.12 40.61 -6.36
N GLN A 36 4.96 40.82 -5.34
CA GLN A 36 5.31 39.79 -4.37
C GLN A 36 4.10 39.38 -3.53
N GLN A 37 3.27 40.32 -3.07
CA GLN A 37 2.02 40.01 -2.37
C GLN A 37 1.06 39.18 -3.23
N LYS A 38 0.90 39.54 -4.51
CA LYS A 38 0.06 38.76 -5.45
C LYS A 38 0.63 37.37 -5.71
N TRP A 39 1.94 37.26 -5.83
CA TRP A 39 2.64 36.00 -6.04
C TRP A 39 2.55 35.08 -4.83
N ASP A 40 2.73 35.63 -3.62
CA ASP A 40 2.62 34.90 -2.36
C ASP A 40 1.17 34.43 -2.14
N ALA A 41 0.18 35.29 -2.44
CA ALA A 41 -1.23 34.90 -2.40
C ALA A 41 -1.55 33.77 -3.40
N TYR A 42 -1.03 33.85 -4.63
CA TYR A 42 -1.20 32.80 -5.64
C TYR A 42 -0.54 31.49 -5.21
N LYS A 43 0.68 31.54 -4.69
CA LYS A 43 1.39 30.36 -4.16
C LYS A 43 0.61 29.67 -3.05
N VAL A 44 0.02 30.42 -2.12
CA VAL A 44 -0.77 29.84 -1.03
C VAL A 44 -1.99 29.08 -1.57
N VAL A 45 -2.65 29.60 -2.61
CA VAL A 45 -3.77 28.90 -3.26
C VAL A 45 -3.27 27.63 -3.96
N GLN A 46 -2.18 27.73 -4.72
CA GLN A 46 -1.57 26.61 -5.42
C GLN A 46 -1.10 25.50 -4.46
N GLU A 47 -0.47 25.87 -3.36
CA GLU A 47 -0.04 24.93 -2.32
C GLU A 47 -1.23 24.21 -1.69
N ARG A 48 -2.34 24.92 -1.43
CA ARG A 48 -3.57 24.28 -0.93
C ARG A 48 -4.13 23.27 -1.91
N GLU A 49 -4.22 23.61 -3.19
CA GLU A 49 -4.68 22.68 -4.22
C GLU A 49 -3.77 21.45 -4.32
N VAL A 50 -2.45 21.65 -4.30
CA VAL A 50 -1.47 20.55 -4.29
C VAL A 50 -1.60 19.69 -3.03
N GLN A 51 -1.84 20.27 -1.86
CA GLN A 51 -2.07 19.51 -0.62
C GLN A 51 -3.35 18.69 -0.70
N LEU A 52 -4.45 19.26 -1.22
CA LEU A 52 -5.71 18.54 -1.41
C LEU A 52 -5.54 17.35 -2.37
N LEU A 53 -4.84 17.54 -3.48
CA LEU A 53 -4.53 16.47 -4.43
C LEU A 53 -3.65 15.39 -3.80
N LYS A 54 -2.64 15.77 -3.02
CA LYS A 54 -1.78 14.82 -2.28
C LYS A 54 -2.58 14.02 -1.26
N ASP A 55 -3.48 14.66 -0.52
CA ASP A 55 -4.31 13.98 0.47
C ASP A 55 -5.31 13.03 -0.17
N GLN A 56 -5.88 13.39 -1.33
CA GLN A 56 -6.71 12.48 -2.12
C GLN A 56 -5.91 11.27 -2.61
N ALA A 57 -4.73 11.49 -3.20
CA ALA A 57 -3.86 10.41 -3.65
C ALA A 57 -3.46 9.47 -2.50
N ARG A 58 -3.08 10.03 -1.33
CA ARG A 58 -2.75 9.24 -0.13
C ARG A 58 -3.93 8.41 0.37
N LYS A 59 -5.15 8.95 0.35
CA LYS A 59 -6.34 8.19 0.76
C LYS A 59 -6.58 6.99 -0.15
N THR A 60 -6.42 7.18 -1.46
CA THR A 60 -6.51 6.10 -2.46
C THR A 60 -5.40 5.06 -2.28
N GLU A 61 -4.15 5.49 -2.07
CA GLU A 61 -3.04 4.59 -1.77
C GLU A 61 -3.30 3.78 -0.49
N GLN A 62 -3.81 4.42 0.56
CA GLN A 62 -4.13 3.75 1.81
C GLN A 62 -5.25 2.73 1.68
N SER A 63 -6.30 3.01 0.89
CA SER A 63 -7.38 2.03 0.67
C SER A 63 -6.85 0.83 -0.12
N MET A 64 -6.07 1.05 -1.17
CA MET A 64 -5.43 -0.02 -1.95
C MET A 64 -4.49 -0.86 -1.08
N GLN A 65 -3.66 -0.21 -0.25
CA GLN A 65 -2.75 -0.92 0.65
C GLN A 65 -3.50 -1.76 1.68
N LYS A 66 -4.63 -1.27 2.21
CA LYS A 66 -5.48 -2.03 3.13
C LYS A 66 -6.04 -3.28 2.48
N GLU A 67 -6.50 -3.20 1.23
CA GLU A 67 -7.02 -4.35 0.49
C GLU A 67 -5.95 -5.40 0.20
N ILE A 68 -4.76 -4.97 -0.23
CA ILE A 68 -3.62 -5.87 -0.45
C ILE A 68 -3.23 -6.57 0.86
N ASN A 69 -3.13 -5.81 1.96
CA ASN A 69 -2.82 -6.36 3.27
C ASN A 69 -3.87 -7.37 3.74
N ARG A 70 -5.16 -7.13 3.43
CA ARG A 70 -6.25 -8.05 3.74
C ARG A 70 -6.07 -9.38 3.00
N ILE A 71 -5.87 -9.35 1.68
CA ILE A 71 -5.69 -10.56 0.86
C ILE A 71 -4.48 -11.36 1.35
N GLN A 72 -3.36 -10.68 1.62
CA GLN A 72 -2.15 -11.35 2.12
C GLN A 72 -2.41 -12.00 3.48
N LYS A 73 -3.09 -11.30 4.40
CA LYS A 73 -3.42 -11.84 5.71
C LYS A 73 -4.34 -13.06 5.62
N GLU A 74 -5.35 -13.02 4.76
CA GLU A 74 -6.27 -14.14 4.54
C GLU A 74 -5.54 -15.36 3.99
N LYS A 75 -4.66 -15.18 3.00
CA LYS A 75 -3.82 -16.25 2.45
C LYS A 75 -2.91 -16.88 3.51
N VAL A 76 -2.22 -16.04 4.30
CA VAL A 76 -1.33 -16.51 5.37
C VAL A 76 -2.12 -17.30 6.42
N ASN A 77 -3.28 -16.78 6.84
CA ASN A 77 -4.14 -17.46 7.81
C ASN A 77 -4.64 -18.81 7.28
N ALA A 78 -5.10 -18.87 6.03
CA ALA A 78 -5.54 -20.11 5.41
C ALA A 78 -4.42 -21.17 5.36
N ASN A 79 -3.20 -20.77 4.99
CA ASN A 79 -2.04 -21.66 5.00
C ASN A 79 -1.65 -22.12 6.41
N GLN A 80 -1.77 -21.25 7.41
CA GLN A 80 -1.51 -21.58 8.80
C GLN A 80 -2.54 -22.57 9.36
N ILE A 81 -3.82 -22.40 9.00
CA ILE A 81 -4.89 -23.34 9.35
C ILE A 81 -4.64 -24.70 8.71
N ALA A 82 -4.31 -24.73 7.41
CA ALA A 82 -4.00 -25.97 6.69
C ALA A 82 -2.82 -26.71 7.34
N THR A 83 -1.76 -25.98 7.70
CA THR A 83 -0.56 -26.54 8.35
C THR A 83 -0.86 -27.04 9.76
N THR A 84 -1.61 -26.28 10.55
CA THR A 84 -2.02 -26.69 11.89
C THR A 84 -2.87 -27.96 11.85
N ARG A 85 -3.84 -28.03 10.93
CA ARG A 85 -4.69 -29.21 10.73
C ARG A 85 -3.87 -30.42 10.30
N TYR A 86 -2.95 -30.23 9.35
CA TYR A 86 -2.05 -31.29 8.91
C TYR A 86 -1.21 -31.84 10.07
N ASN A 87 -0.55 -30.97 10.84
CA ASN A 87 0.26 -31.40 11.98
C ASN A 87 -0.56 -32.10 13.06
N ALA A 88 -1.76 -31.61 13.35
CA ALA A 88 -2.68 -32.26 14.28
C ALA A 88 -3.10 -33.66 13.80
N LEU A 89 -3.35 -33.81 12.49
CA LEU A 89 -3.71 -35.08 11.87
C LEU A 89 -2.52 -36.06 11.86
N ILE A 90 -1.32 -35.63 11.48
CA ILE A 90 -0.12 -36.47 11.57
C ILE A 90 0.14 -36.92 13.01
N ASN A 91 -0.05 -36.04 13.99
CA ASN A 91 0.12 -36.40 15.39
C ASN A 91 -0.94 -37.41 15.87
N SER A 92 -2.18 -37.34 15.38
CA SER A 92 -3.21 -38.34 15.72
C SER A 92 -2.95 -39.70 15.05
N LEU A 93 -2.25 -39.70 13.91
CA LEU A 93 -1.88 -40.92 13.18
C LEU A 93 -0.68 -41.66 13.77
N ARG A 94 0.12 -41.04 14.66
CA ARG A 94 1.33 -41.65 15.24
C ARG A 94 1.10 -43.02 15.89
N ASN A 95 -0.04 -43.19 16.57
CA ASN A 95 -0.36 -44.42 17.31
C ASN A 95 -1.06 -45.48 16.44
N ARG A 96 -1.18 -45.24 15.12
CA ARG A 96 -1.90 -46.12 14.21
C ARG A 96 -1.01 -47.24 13.67
N PRO A 97 -1.53 -48.45 13.46
CA PRO A 97 -0.79 -49.53 12.82
C PRO A 97 -0.29 -49.14 11.41
N GLU A 98 0.95 -49.49 11.10
CA GLU A 98 1.60 -49.21 9.82
C GLU A 98 1.07 -50.07 8.68
N THR A 99 0.74 -51.33 8.98
CA THR A 99 0.30 -52.31 7.99
C THR A 99 -1.20 -52.54 8.11
N ARG A 100 -1.86 -52.71 6.97
CA ARG A 100 -3.25 -53.17 6.91
C ARG A 100 -3.35 -54.55 7.58
N GLN A 101 -4.34 -54.76 8.44
CA GLN A 101 -4.63 -56.12 8.90
C GLN A 101 -5.14 -56.93 7.71
N ASP A 102 -4.76 -58.21 7.65
CA ASP A 102 -5.04 -59.08 6.50
C ASP A 102 -6.50 -58.98 6.03
N PRO A 103 -6.75 -59.03 4.71
CA PRO A 103 -8.09 -58.84 4.14
C PRO A 103 -9.10 -59.94 4.52
N VAL A 104 -8.71 -60.96 5.30
CA VAL A 104 -9.53 -62.11 5.66
C VAL A 104 -9.50 -62.35 7.17
N SER A 105 -9.97 -61.37 7.94
CA SER A 105 -10.54 -61.68 9.26
C SER A 105 -12.00 -62.08 9.05
N ASN A 106 -12.34 -63.33 9.40
CA ASN A 106 -13.73 -63.81 9.50
C ASN A 106 -14.49 -63.18 10.70
N ASP A 107 -13.91 -62.15 11.31
CA ASP A 107 -14.46 -61.42 12.44
C ASP A 107 -15.03 -60.09 11.92
N SER A 108 -16.24 -59.74 12.35
CA SER A 108 -16.92 -58.49 12.01
C SER A 108 -16.30 -57.26 12.72
N GLY A 109 -15.24 -57.49 13.50
CA GLY A 109 -14.42 -56.45 14.09
C GLY A 109 -13.83 -55.50 13.04
N SER A 110 -13.98 -54.20 13.30
CA SER A 110 -13.50 -53.06 12.50
C SER A 110 -12.09 -53.26 11.94
N GLY A 111 -11.99 -53.89 10.75
CA GLY A 111 -10.72 -54.15 10.09
C GLY A 111 -10.00 -52.85 9.72
N VAL A 112 -8.72 -52.79 10.07
CA VAL A 112 -7.81 -51.71 9.67
C VAL A 112 -7.70 -51.74 8.14
N GLY A 113 -8.11 -50.65 7.47
CA GLY A 113 -7.94 -50.42 6.04
C GLY A 113 -9.19 -50.42 5.17
N CYS A 114 -10.39 -50.66 5.72
CA CYS A 114 -11.61 -50.72 4.91
C CYS A 114 -12.44 -49.41 4.89
N THR A 115 -12.17 -48.45 5.78
CA THR A 115 -12.85 -47.15 5.81
C THR A 115 -11.87 -46.00 5.98
N GLY A 116 -12.27 -44.76 5.65
CA GLY A 116 -11.46 -43.55 5.87
C GLY A 116 -10.92 -43.43 7.30
N ALA A 117 -11.75 -43.80 8.29
CA ALA A 117 -11.42 -43.82 9.71
C ALA A 117 -10.59 -45.05 10.15
N GLY A 118 -10.41 -46.04 9.27
CA GLY A 118 -9.64 -47.26 9.52
C GLY A 118 -8.35 -47.42 8.72
N LEU A 119 -8.00 -46.51 7.80
CA LEU A 119 -6.78 -46.59 6.96
C LEU A 119 -5.49 -46.99 7.70
N ALA A 120 -4.55 -47.63 7.01
CA ALA A 120 -3.21 -47.81 7.55
C ALA A 120 -2.49 -46.46 7.72
N ARG A 121 -1.46 -46.39 8.57
CA ARG A 121 -0.77 -45.12 8.87
C ARG A 121 -0.24 -44.44 7.60
N GLY A 122 0.49 -45.17 6.75
CA GLY A 122 1.09 -44.62 5.53
C GLY A 122 0.07 -44.02 4.55
N ASP A 123 -1.02 -44.75 4.29
CA ASP A 123 -2.09 -44.27 3.39
C ASP A 123 -2.77 -43.02 3.97
N ALA A 124 -2.97 -42.98 5.29
CA ALA A 124 -3.60 -41.86 5.96
C ALA A 124 -2.71 -40.61 5.98
N GLU A 125 -1.40 -40.78 6.19
CA GLU A 125 -0.42 -39.70 6.10
C GLU A 125 -0.35 -39.13 4.68
N PHE A 126 -0.38 -40.00 3.66
CA PHE A 126 -0.44 -39.56 2.27
C PHE A 126 -1.70 -38.72 1.98
N LEU A 127 -2.88 -39.21 2.37
CA LEU A 127 -4.13 -38.45 2.18
C LEU A 127 -4.14 -37.14 2.99
N ALA A 128 -3.60 -37.14 4.20
CA ALA A 128 -3.43 -35.94 5.01
C ALA A 128 -2.55 -34.91 4.31
N GLY A 129 -1.42 -35.33 3.73
CA GLY A 129 -0.51 -34.49 2.97
C GLY A 129 -1.18 -33.91 1.73
N TYR A 130 -1.82 -34.78 0.94
CA TYR A 130 -2.56 -34.36 -0.25
C TYR A 130 -3.66 -33.35 0.07
N ALA A 131 -4.44 -33.59 1.12
CA ALA A 131 -5.48 -32.66 1.56
C ALA A 131 -4.90 -31.31 2.03
N ALA A 132 -3.75 -31.32 2.69
CA ALA A 132 -3.06 -30.10 3.10
C ALA A 132 -2.55 -29.30 1.89
N ASP A 133 -1.99 -29.98 0.88
CA ASP A 133 -1.54 -29.35 -0.36
C ASP A 133 -2.68 -28.81 -1.18
N ALA A 134 -3.79 -29.55 -1.30
CA ALA A 134 -5.01 -29.08 -1.92
C ALA A 134 -5.56 -27.81 -1.22
N ALA A 135 -5.55 -27.77 0.12
CA ALA A 135 -5.97 -26.59 0.86
C ALA A 135 -5.06 -25.37 0.63
N ARG A 136 -3.74 -25.57 0.54
CA ARG A 136 -2.78 -24.50 0.19
C ARG A 136 -2.99 -23.98 -1.23
N LEU A 137 -3.24 -24.89 -2.18
CA LEU A 137 -3.51 -24.55 -3.57
C LEU A 137 -4.82 -23.75 -3.67
N GLN A 138 -5.86 -24.17 -2.96
CA GLN A 138 -7.13 -23.44 -2.88
C GLN A 138 -6.92 -22.02 -2.32
N ALA A 139 -6.16 -21.89 -1.22
CA ALA A 139 -5.83 -20.58 -0.65
C ALA A 139 -5.06 -19.68 -1.62
N ALA A 140 -4.15 -20.25 -2.41
CA ALA A 140 -3.43 -19.52 -3.45
C ALA A 140 -4.37 -19.08 -4.60
N TYR A 141 -5.25 -19.98 -5.05
CA TYR A 141 -6.24 -19.68 -6.07
C TYR A 141 -7.20 -18.57 -5.64
N ASP A 142 -7.75 -18.66 -4.43
CA ASP A 142 -8.67 -17.64 -3.90
C ASP A 142 -7.97 -16.28 -3.81
N SER A 143 -6.71 -16.25 -3.33
CA SER A 143 -5.90 -15.02 -3.32
C SER A 143 -5.69 -14.43 -4.72
N CYS A 144 -5.44 -15.26 -5.73
CA CYS A 144 -5.27 -14.80 -7.12
C CYS A 144 -6.58 -14.29 -7.71
N ARG A 145 -7.69 -15.00 -7.47
CA ARG A 145 -9.02 -14.59 -7.92
C ARG A 145 -9.42 -13.25 -7.31
N ASP A 146 -9.22 -13.08 -6.01
CA ASP A 146 -9.59 -11.86 -5.32
C ASP A 146 -8.74 -10.67 -5.79
N ALA A 147 -7.44 -10.88 -6.05
CA ALA A 147 -6.59 -9.86 -6.67
C ALA A 147 -7.06 -9.48 -8.09
N TYR A 148 -7.47 -10.47 -8.89
CA TYR A 148 -8.02 -10.24 -10.22
C TYR A 148 -9.31 -9.41 -10.18
N GLU A 149 -10.24 -9.73 -9.28
CA GLU A 149 -11.50 -8.98 -9.15
C GLU A 149 -11.26 -7.53 -8.73
N ILE A 150 -10.26 -7.25 -7.89
CA ILE A 150 -9.86 -5.87 -7.55
C ILE A 150 -9.36 -5.14 -8.80
N ILE A 151 -8.43 -5.73 -9.55
CA ILE A 151 -7.88 -5.11 -10.77
C ILE A 151 -8.99 -4.86 -11.79
N LYS A 152 -9.92 -5.80 -11.92
CA LYS A 152 -11.07 -5.69 -12.83
C LYS A 152 -12.00 -4.55 -12.46
N LYS A 153 -12.33 -4.38 -11.17
CA LYS A 153 -13.14 -3.24 -10.69
C LYS A 153 -12.46 -1.91 -10.99
N GLN A 154 -11.16 -1.82 -10.71
CA GLN A 154 -10.36 -0.63 -11.03
C GLN A 154 -10.34 -0.33 -12.54
N ALA A 155 -10.22 -1.35 -13.39
CA ALA A 155 -10.24 -1.18 -14.84
C ALA A 155 -11.61 -0.73 -15.37
N ASN A 156 -12.70 -1.13 -14.71
CA ASN A 156 -14.07 -0.77 -15.08
C ASN A 156 -14.51 0.58 -14.51
N GLY A 157 -13.69 1.24 -13.68
CA GLY A 157 -14.00 2.54 -13.07
C GLY A 157 -15.08 2.48 -11.99
N GLU A 158 -15.32 1.31 -11.40
CA GLU A 158 -16.19 1.10 -10.23
C GLU A 158 -15.41 1.18 -8.90
#